data_AF-A0A2E7S2E4-F1
#
_entry.id   AF-A0A2E7S2E4-F1
#
_cell.length_a   1.000
_cell.length_b   1.000
_cell.length_c   1.000
_cell.angle_alpha   90.00
_cell.angle_beta   90.00
_cell.angle_gamma   90.00
#
_symmetry.space_group_name_H-M   'P 1'
#
loop_
_entity.id
_entity.type
_entity.pdbx_description
1 polymer ?
#
loop_
_entity_poly.entity_id
_entity_poly.type
_entity_poly.pdbx_seq_one_letter_code
_entity_poly.pdbx_strand_id
1 'polypeptide(L)'
;EKSEKSEKSEKSEKSEKSEKTQSDRGALPNRPEVPTFESLTVGGASSNGGASRGSGRAADGAPRQWGVASLGATIGYERTVDVKVEQDGVTVVGQPRIDVTTKGGNLLPVNELRRKVIRAVQKTARAWGPPPARFYWVPAIRFTVSPGGTLHYERLNSLFRSWRLSTSVNYVLPTAPEPKVRLIEEPSP
;
A
#
# COMPACT_ATOMS: atom_id res chain seq x y z
N GLU A 1 61.34 1.89 25.75
CA GLU A 1 60.65 1.77 24.45
C GLU A 1 59.17 2.08 24.67
N LYS A 2 58.64 3.06 23.92
CA LYS A 2 57.22 3.39 23.61
C LYS A 2 56.21 3.48 24.77
N SER A 3 55.67 4.68 25.03
CA SER A 3 54.41 5.23 24.45
C SER A 3 53.18 4.58 25.11
N GLU A 4 52.10 5.24 25.48
CA GLU A 4 51.55 6.56 25.18
C GLU A 4 50.30 6.72 26.08
N LYS A 5 49.93 7.98 26.39
CA LYS A 5 48.55 8.48 26.55
C LYS A 5 47.62 7.85 27.62
N SER A 6 46.69 8.55 28.24
CA SER A 6 46.37 9.98 28.44
C SER A 6 45.00 9.99 29.12
N GLU A 7 44.84 10.87 30.11
CA GLU A 7 43.68 11.74 30.39
C GLU A 7 42.25 11.16 30.39
N LYS A 8 41.28 11.61 31.20
CA LYS A 8 41.13 12.62 32.24
C LYS A 8 39.64 12.63 32.61
N SER A 9 39.34 13.28 33.73
CA SER A 9 38.12 14.04 34.05
C SER A 9 37.18 13.40 35.08
N GLU A 10 37.35 13.89 36.30
CA GLU A 10 36.29 14.00 37.30
C GLU A 10 36.15 15.50 37.63
N LYS A 11 35.00 16.05 37.24
CA LYS A 11 34.09 16.91 38.00
C LYS A 11 34.68 17.80 39.11
N SER A 12 34.37 19.10 39.08
CA SER A 12 33.47 19.77 40.04
C SER A 12 33.65 21.31 40.02
N GLU A 13 32.53 22.00 39.85
CA GLU A 13 32.31 23.42 40.15
C GLU A 13 32.72 23.79 41.59
N LYS A 14 33.09 25.07 41.81
CA LYS A 14 32.32 26.00 42.67
C LYS A 14 32.88 27.44 42.68
N SER A 15 31.94 28.41 42.71
CA SER A 15 31.96 29.72 43.43
C SER A 15 33.00 30.78 43.00
N GLU A 16 32.78 32.10 43.08
CA GLU A 16 31.68 33.07 43.28
C GLU A 16 32.40 34.44 43.36
N LYS A 17 31.86 35.53 42.80
CA LYS A 17 31.72 36.86 43.47
C LYS A 17 31.35 38.03 42.53
N SER A 18 30.20 38.67 42.85
CA SER A 18 29.89 40.12 43.07
C SER A 18 30.40 41.21 42.09
N GLU A 19 29.71 42.31 41.75
CA GLU A 19 28.56 43.05 42.35
C GLU A 19 28.03 44.17 41.40
N LYS A 20 26.73 44.54 41.57
CA LYS A 20 26.00 45.86 41.43
C LYS A 20 26.12 46.75 40.17
N THR A 21 25.01 47.28 39.59
CA THR A 21 24.18 48.42 40.12
C THR A 21 22.85 48.62 39.35
N GLN A 22 21.78 49.00 40.09
CA GLN A 22 20.45 49.69 39.85
C GLN A 22 20.10 50.26 38.44
N SER A 23 18.85 50.48 37.98
CA SER A 23 17.50 50.71 38.59
C SER A 23 16.36 50.83 37.52
N ASP A 24 15.12 50.55 37.95
CA ASP A 24 13.79 51.17 37.61
C ASP A 24 12.91 50.82 36.36
N ARG A 25 11.64 50.48 36.70
CA ARG A 25 10.31 50.75 36.07
C ARG A 25 9.73 49.90 34.91
N GLY A 26 8.98 48.86 35.29
CA GLY A 26 7.52 48.70 35.13
C GLY A 26 6.84 48.67 33.74
N ALA A 27 6.20 47.53 33.38
CA ALA A 27 4.81 47.40 32.88
C ALA A 27 4.44 45.96 32.42
N LEU A 28 3.41 45.38 33.06
CA LEU A 28 2.43 44.33 32.67
C LEU A 28 2.87 42.99 31.99
N PRO A 29 2.43 41.82 32.51
CA PRO A 29 2.56 40.54 31.81
C PRO A 29 1.46 40.28 30.77
N ASN A 30 1.90 39.81 29.61
CA ASN A 30 1.12 39.40 28.43
C ASN A 30 0.01 38.38 28.73
N ARG A 31 -1.17 38.67 28.18
CA ARG A 31 -2.33 37.78 28.01
C ARG A 31 -2.09 36.88 26.79
N PRO A 32 -2.30 35.55 26.85
CA PRO A 32 -2.30 34.74 25.64
C PRO A 32 -3.58 34.97 24.84
N GLU A 33 -3.43 35.46 23.62
CA GLU A 33 -4.50 35.59 22.63
C GLU A 33 -4.93 34.22 22.11
N VAL A 34 -6.25 34.01 22.04
CA VAL A 34 -6.87 32.87 21.37
C VAL A 34 -6.80 33.07 19.85
N PRO A 35 -6.37 32.09 19.04
CA PRO A 35 -6.42 32.23 17.59
C PRO A 35 -7.85 32.03 17.11
N THR A 36 -8.49 33.14 16.75
CA THR A 36 -9.76 33.19 16.03
C THR A 36 -9.62 32.48 14.68
N PHE A 37 -10.41 31.43 14.52
CA PHE A 37 -10.77 30.81 13.25
C PHE A 37 -11.38 31.88 12.36
N GLU A 38 -10.67 32.38 11.35
CA GLU A 38 -11.17 32.95 10.09
C GLU A 38 -9.99 33.59 9.34
N SER A 39 -9.35 32.85 8.45
CA SER A 39 -8.71 33.38 7.22
C SER A 39 -7.86 32.30 6.59
N LEU A 40 -8.36 31.66 5.55
CA LEU A 40 -7.62 31.38 4.31
C LEU A 40 -8.64 30.98 3.23
N THR A 41 -9.33 31.98 2.68
CA THR A 41 -9.94 31.90 1.34
C THR A 41 -9.35 33.00 0.46
N VAL A 42 -8.45 32.63 -0.44
CA VAL A 42 -8.04 33.33 -1.67
C VAL A 42 -7.86 32.21 -2.69
N GLY A 43 -8.80 31.99 -3.64
CA GLY A 43 -8.81 32.59 -4.98
C GLY A 43 -7.57 32.16 -5.78
N GLY A 44 -7.56 31.52 -6.95
CA GLY A 44 -8.53 31.20 -7.98
C GLY A 44 -7.74 31.08 -9.31
N ALA A 45 -8.13 30.14 -10.17
CA ALA A 45 -7.80 29.96 -11.60
C ALA A 45 -6.57 29.12 -12.07
N SER A 46 -6.94 28.21 -12.99
CA SER A 46 -6.22 27.66 -14.16
C SER A 46 -5.13 26.60 -14.04
N SER A 47 -5.56 25.38 -14.40
CA SER A 47 -4.89 24.41 -15.28
C SER A 47 -3.37 24.24 -15.18
N ASN A 48 -2.97 23.12 -14.59
CA ASN A 48 -2.17 22.14 -15.33
C ASN A 48 -2.33 20.75 -14.72
N GLY A 49 -2.65 19.77 -15.58
CA GLY A 49 -2.64 18.36 -15.25
C GLY A 49 -1.24 17.91 -14.87
N GLY A 50 -0.93 17.98 -13.58
CA GLY A 50 0.24 17.36 -12.99
C GLY A 50 -0.08 15.93 -12.60
N ALA A 51 0.05 15.00 -13.53
CA ALA A 51 0.31 13.61 -13.16
C ALA A 51 1.67 13.59 -12.45
N SER A 52 1.67 13.81 -11.14
CA SER A 52 2.85 13.67 -10.29
C SER A 52 3.31 12.22 -10.38
N ARG A 53 4.25 11.98 -11.31
CA ARG A 53 5.14 10.83 -11.34
C ARG A 53 6.02 10.92 -10.09
N GLY A 54 5.43 10.62 -8.94
CA GLY A 54 6.14 10.35 -7.71
C GLY A 54 6.83 9.00 -7.82
N SER A 55 7.98 8.99 -8.48
CA SER A 55 9.02 7.97 -8.31
C SER A 55 9.60 8.12 -6.90
N GLY A 56 8.83 7.73 -5.89
CA GLY A 56 9.28 7.58 -4.52
C GLY A 56 9.01 6.14 -4.13
N ARG A 57 10.05 5.42 -3.70
CA ARG A 57 9.97 4.05 -3.16
C ARG A 57 8.66 3.84 -2.38
N ALA A 58 7.79 2.97 -2.89
CA ALA A 58 6.71 2.41 -2.09
C ALA A 58 7.36 1.54 -1.00
N ALA A 59 7.75 2.17 0.09
CA ALA A 59 8.21 1.50 1.30
C ALA A 59 7.00 0.80 1.90
N ASP A 60 6.87 -0.50 1.62
CA ASP A 60 6.08 -1.56 2.28
C ASP A 60 4.60 -1.29 2.67
N GLY A 61 4.07 -0.11 2.38
CA GLY A 61 2.75 0.36 2.75
C GLY A 61 1.74 0.19 1.62
N ALA A 62 0.47 0.07 2.01
CA ALA A 62 -0.64 0.02 1.08
C ALA A 62 -0.62 1.22 0.14
N PRO A 63 -1.10 1.08 -1.11
CA PRO A 63 -1.46 2.24 -1.92
C PRO A 63 -2.35 3.16 -1.10
N ARG A 64 -1.96 4.43 -0.94
CA ARG A 64 -2.71 5.41 -0.14
C ARG A 64 -4.15 5.58 -0.65
N GLN A 65 -4.39 5.34 -1.94
CA GLN A 65 -5.70 5.41 -2.56
C GLN A 65 -5.81 4.36 -3.68
N TRP A 66 -6.93 3.62 -3.68
CA TRP A 66 -7.29 2.71 -4.76
C TRP A 66 -8.19 3.43 -5.76
N GLY A 67 -7.96 3.22 -7.05
CA GLY A 67 -8.78 3.83 -8.08
C GLY A 67 -8.68 5.36 -8.12
N VAL A 68 -9.84 6.00 -8.19
CA VAL A 68 -10.07 7.45 -8.04
C VAL A 68 -10.71 7.68 -6.67
N ALA A 69 -10.37 8.80 -6.00
CA ALA A 69 -10.98 9.20 -4.74
C ALA A 69 -11.85 10.46 -4.94
N SER A 70 -12.98 10.53 -4.23
CA SER A 70 -13.79 11.75 -4.20
C SER A 70 -13.10 12.85 -3.38
N LEU A 71 -13.37 14.11 -3.71
CA LEU A 71 -12.80 15.25 -2.98
C LEU A 71 -13.29 15.24 -1.52
N GLY A 72 -12.35 15.36 -0.57
CA GLY A 72 -12.64 15.30 0.86
C GLY A 72 -13.21 13.95 1.30
N ALA A 73 -12.82 12.86 0.64
CA ALA A 73 -13.20 11.51 1.04
C ALA A 73 -12.52 11.09 2.35
N THR A 74 -13.33 10.61 3.30
CA THR A 74 -12.87 10.09 4.60
C THR A 74 -13.36 8.68 4.87
N ILE A 75 -14.36 8.20 4.11
CA ILE A 75 -15.02 6.91 4.34
C ILE A 75 -14.63 5.92 3.24
N GLY A 76 -14.22 4.72 3.63
CA GLY A 76 -13.92 3.64 2.69
C GLY A 76 -15.20 2.98 2.19
N TYR A 77 -15.32 2.80 0.87
CA TYR A 77 -16.39 2.02 0.24
C TYR A 77 -15.81 0.75 -0.36
N GLU A 78 -16.22 -0.40 0.17
CA GLU A 78 -15.68 -1.69 -0.24
C GLU A 78 -16.27 -2.18 -1.57
N ARG A 79 -15.41 -2.70 -2.44
CA ARG A 79 -15.82 -3.46 -3.63
C ARG A 79 -14.96 -4.69 -3.82
N THR A 80 -15.59 -5.80 -4.16
CA THR A 80 -14.90 -7.07 -4.31
C THR A 80 -14.05 -7.10 -5.58
N VAL A 81 -12.84 -7.63 -5.46
CA VAL A 81 -11.92 -7.93 -6.58
C VAL A 81 -11.62 -9.42 -6.54
N ASP A 82 -12.01 -10.11 -7.61
CA ASP A 82 -11.73 -11.53 -7.77
C ASP A 82 -10.30 -11.76 -8.26
N VAL A 83 -9.57 -12.62 -7.55
CA VAL A 83 -8.19 -12.99 -7.85
C VAL A 83 -8.09 -14.51 -7.93
N LYS A 84 -7.89 -15.03 -9.14
CA LYS A 84 -7.60 -16.44 -9.37
C LYS A 84 -6.11 -16.69 -9.21
N VAL A 85 -5.75 -17.65 -8.38
CA VAL A 85 -4.36 -18.06 -8.12
C VAL A 85 -4.21 -19.50 -8.59
N GLU A 86 -3.36 -19.70 -9.58
CA GLU A 86 -3.02 -20.99 -10.17
C GLU A 86 -1.54 -21.31 -9.92
N GLN A 87 -1.12 -22.51 -10.31
CA GLN A 87 0.27 -22.96 -10.12
C GLN A 87 1.27 -22.12 -10.93
N ASP A 88 0.90 -21.78 -12.16
CA ASP A 88 1.74 -21.13 -13.16
C ASP A 88 1.46 -19.62 -13.28
N GLY A 89 0.37 -19.13 -12.70
CA GLY A 89 -0.08 -17.76 -12.90
C GLY A 89 -1.06 -17.24 -11.86
N VAL A 90 -1.21 -15.91 -11.84
CA VAL A 90 -2.22 -15.20 -11.06
C VAL A 90 -3.01 -14.31 -12.01
N THR A 91 -4.35 -14.36 -11.92
CA THR A 91 -5.24 -13.55 -12.74
C THR A 91 -6.12 -12.70 -11.84
N VAL A 92 -6.11 -11.39 -12.04
CA VAL A 92 -7.06 -10.45 -11.41
C VAL A 92 -8.17 -10.17 -12.41
N VAL A 93 -9.43 -10.11 -11.94
CA VAL A 93 -10.59 -9.86 -12.82
C VAL A 93 -10.40 -8.59 -13.68
N GLY A 94 -10.65 -8.74 -14.98
CA GLY A 94 -10.49 -7.67 -15.97
C GLY A 94 -9.04 -7.27 -16.27
N GLN A 95 -8.04 -8.06 -15.86
CA GLN A 95 -6.62 -7.79 -16.11
C GLN A 95 -5.94 -8.97 -16.81
N PRO A 96 -4.82 -8.71 -17.54
CA PRO A 96 -4.01 -9.78 -18.11
C PRO A 96 -3.47 -10.73 -17.04
N ARG A 97 -3.27 -12.01 -17.42
CA ARG A 97 -2.61 -13.01 -16.60
C ARG A 97 -1.20 -12.55 -16.22
N ILE A 98 -0.83 -12.79 -14.97
CA ILE A 98 0.52 -12.57 -14.45
C ILE A 98 1.18 -13.94 -14.29
N ASP A 99 2.10 -14.27 -15.18
CA ASP A 99 2.85 -15.53 -15.09
C ASP A 99 3.81 -15.50 -13.89
N VAL A 100 3.88 -16.63 -13.19
CA VAL A 100 4.80 -16.81 -12.05
C VAL A 100 6.19 -17.27 -12.51
N THR A 101 6.37 -17.53 -13.80
CA THR A 101 7.66 -17.75 -14.43
C THR A 101 8.06 -16.54 -15.27
N THR A 102 9.36 -16.28 -15.32
CA THR A 102 9.95 -15.27 -16.20
C THR A 102 10.16 -15.86 -17.59
N LYS A 103 10.37 -15.01 -18.60
CA LYS A 103 10.65 -15.45 -19.98
C LYS A 103 11.87 -16.39 -20.12
N GLY A 104 12.77 -16.40 -19.13
CA GLY A 104 13.93 -17.30 -19.08
C GLY A 104 13.69 -18.58 -18.28
N GLY A 105 12.45 -18.93 -17.93
CA GLY A 105 12.11 -20.16 -17.20
C GLY A 105 12.31 -20.10 -15.68
N ASN A 106 12.93 -19.03 -15.17
CA ASN A 106 13.12 -18.85 -13.72
C ASN A 106 11.84 -18.39 -13.03
N LEU A 107 11.66 -18.78 -11.76
CA LEU A 107 10.55 -18.29 -10.92
C LEU A 107 10.61 -16.77 -10.73
N LEU A 108 9.45 -16.13 -10.85
CA LEU A 108 9.27 -14.71 -10.65
C LEU A 108 9.54 -14.37 -9.17
N PRO A 109 10.39 -13.36 -8.87
CA PRO A 109 10.62 -12.93 -7.51
C PRO A 109 9.32 -12.49 -6.83
N VAL A 110 9.14 -12.85 -5.56
CA VAL A 110 7.90 -12.58 -4.80
C VAL A 110 7.52 -11.10 -4.81
N ASN A 111 8.50 -10.20 -4.66
CA ASN A 111 8.27 -8.77 -4.70
C ASN A 111 7.82 -8.26 -6.07
N GLU A 112 8.24 -8.93 -7.15
CA GLU A 112 7.75 -8.60 -8.49
C GLU A 112 6.33 -9.11 -8.71
N LEU A 113 6.02 -10.33 -8.28
CA LEU A 113 4.65 -10.87 -8.30
C LEU A 113 3.69 -9.95 -7.54
N ARG A 114 4.04 -9.58 -6.29
CA ARG A 114 3.28 -8.64 -5.48
C ARG A 114 3.04 -7.32 -6.22
N ARG A 115 4.10 -6.70 -6.75
CA ARG A 115 3.98 -5.43 -7.50
C ARG A 115 3.05 -5.56 -8.70
N LYS A 116 3.11 -6.65 -9.45
CA LYS A 116 2.23 -6.88 -10.61
C LYS A 116 0.76 -7.03 -10.18
N VAL A 117 0.50 -7.82 -9.13
CA VAL A 117 -0.87 -8.01 -8.60
C VAL A 117 -1.43 -6.70 -8.03
N ILE A 118 -0.66 -5.94 -7.24
CA ILE A 118 -1.11 -4.64 -6.72
C ILE A 118 -1.49 -3.70 -7.87
N ARG A 119 -0.67 -3.63 -8.93
CA ARG A 119 -0.97 -2.80 -10.11
C ARG A 119 -2.23 -3.28 -10.82
N ALA A 120 -2.43 -4.58 -10.93
CA ALA A 120 -3.63 -5.16 -11.52
C ALA A 120 -4.89 -4.77 -10.71
N VAL A 121 -4.85 -4.93 -9.38
CA VAL A 121 -5.94 -4.49 -8.48
C VAL A 121 -6.17 -2.98 -8.59
N GLN A 122 -5.12 -2.17 -8.65
CA GLN A 122 -5.25 -0.71 -8.83
C GLN A 122 -5.96 -0.37 -10.15
N LYS A 123 -5.64 -1.06 -11.24
CA LYS A 123 -6.28 -0.85 -12.54
C LYS A 123 -7.75 -1.26 -12.50
N THR A 124 -8.07 -2.40 -11.89
CA THR A 124 -9.45 -2.83 -11.67
C THR A 124 -10.23 -1.80 -10.85
N ALA A 125 -9.64 -1.27 -9.77
CA ALA A 125 -10.27 -0.24 -8.96
C ALA A 125 -10.49 1.09 -9.72
N ARG A 126 -9.58 1.45 -10.64
CA ARG A 126 -9.76 2.63 -11.52
C ARG A 126 -10.94 2.46 -12.47
N ALA A 127 -11.18 1.23 -12.94
CA ALA A 127 -12.28 0.93 -13.85
C ALA A 127 -13.67 1.05 -13.20
N TRP A 128 -13.76 1.11 -11.86
CA TRP A 128 -15.02 1.34 -11.13
C TRP A 128 -15.58 2.76 -11.29
N GLY A 129 -14.77 3.70 -11.79
CA GLY A 129 -15.17 5.11 -11.90
C GLY A 129 -15.07 5.86 -10.57
N PRO A 130 -15.74 7.02 -10.45
CA PRO A 130 -15.74 7.79 -9.21
C PRO A 130 -16.55 7.07 -8.13
N PRO A 131 -16.05 7.01 -6.87
CA PRO A 131 -16.83 6.52 -5.74
C PRO A 131 -17.96 7.50 -5.39
N PRO A 132 -18.93 7.08 -4.56
CA PRO A 132 -19.93 8.00 -4.02
C PRO A 132 -19.29 9.22 -3.33
N ALA A 133 -20.04 10.31 -3.22
CA ALA A 133 -19.54 11.55 -2.62
C ALA A 133 -19.02 11.31 -1.20
N ARG A 134 -17.83 11.82 -0.88
CA ARG A 134 -17.12 11.63 0.40
C ARG A 134 -16.59 10.21 0.66
N PHE A 135 -16.68 9.30 -0.30
CA PHE A 135 -16.09 7.96 -0.21
C PHE A 135 -14.80 7.83 -1.04
N TYR A 136 -13.97 6.86 -0.66
CA TYR A 136 -12.87 6.35 -1.48
C TYR A 136 -13.01 4.84 -1.66
N TRP A 137 -12.53 4.30 -2.77
CA TRP A 137 -12.60 2.86 -3.00
C TRP A 137 -11.66 2.08 -2.08
N VAL A 138 -12.16 0.96 -1.57
CA VAL A 138 -11.38 -0.03 -0.82
C VAL A 138 -11.61 -1.40 -1.48
N PRO A 139 -10.56 -2.09 -1.98
CA PRO A 139 -10.74 -3.40 -2.56
C PRO A 139 -10.87 -4.45 -1.47
N ALA A 140 -11.93 -5.26 -1.55
CA ALA A 140 -12.07 -6.50 -0.81
C ALA A 140 -11.61 -7.66 -1.70
N ILE A 141 -10.52 -8.34 -1.35
CA ILE A 141 -9.90 -9.34 -2.21
C ILE A 141 -10.55 -10.71 -1.99
N ARG A 142 -11.10 -11.31 -3.05
CA ARG A 142 -11.62 -12.68 -3.01
C ARG A 142 -10.71 -13.59 -3.83
N PHE A 143 -9.98 -14.46 -3.14
CA PHE A 143 -9.08 -15.41 -3.74
C PHE A 143 -9.80 -16.69 -4.15
N THR A 144 -9.53 -17.16 -5.36
CA THR A 144 -9.89 -18.51 -5.82
C THR A 144 -8.59 -19.25 -6.09
N VAL A 145 -8.26 -20.24 -5.28
CA VAL A 145 -6.96 -20.93 -5.32
C VAL A 145 -7.14 -22.31 -5.94
N SER A 146 -6.45 -22.52 -7.07
CA SER A 146 -6.38 -23.82 -7.74
C SER A 146 -5.24 -24.66 -7.16
N PRO A 147 -5.21 -25.99 -7.40
CA PRO A 147 -4.12 -26.85 -6.95
C PRO A 147 -2.76 -26.32 -7.42
N GLY A 148 -1.76 -26.34 -6.53
CA GLY A 148 -0.43 -25.79 -6.78
C GLY A 148 -0.30 -24.27 -6.56
N GLY A 149 -1.41 -23.52 -6.44
CA GLY A 149 -1.40 -22.06 -6.23
C GLY A 149 -1.22 -21.60 -4.78
N THR A 150 -1.31 -22.50 -3.79
CA THR A 150 -1.36 -22.15 -2.35
C THR A 150 -0.19 -21.30 -1.89
N LEU A 151 1.03 -21.62 -2.33
CA LEU A 151 2.23 -20.88 -1.93
C LEU A 151 2.24 -19.45 -2.48
N HIS A 152 1.69 -19.22 -3.68
CA HIS A 152 1.51 -17.87 -4.24
C HIS A 152 0.42 -17.11 -3.51
N TYR A 153 -0.68 -17.80 -3.18
CA TYR A 153 -1.76 -17.25 -2.38
C TYR A 153 -1.25 -16.74 -1.02
N GLU A 154 -0.53 -17.56 -0.25
CA GLU A 154 -0.04 -17.14 1.08
C GLU A 154 0.84 -15.89 1.01
N ARG A 155 1.73 -15.83 0.01
CA ARG A 155 2.62 -14.69 -0.22
C ARG A 155 1.86 -13.41 -0.58
N LEU A 156 0.70 -13.52 -1.23
CA LEU A 156 -0.16 -12.39 -1.60
C LEU A 156 -1.13 -12.02 -0.48
N ASN A 157 -1.77 -12.99 0.15
CA ASN A 157 -2.71 -12.79 1.25
C ASN A 157 -2.05 -12.09 2.43
N SER A 158 -0.81 -12.46 2.77
CA SER A 158 -0.05 -11.81 3.84
C SER A 158 0.09 -10.30 3.63
N LEU A 159 0.23 -9.87 2.37
CA LEU A 159 0.39 -8.46 1.99
C LEU A 159 -0.93 -7.70 2.12
N PHE A 160 -2.03 -8.24 1.59
CA PHE A 160 -3.32 -7.54 1.67
C PHE A 160 -3.84 -7.47 3.11
N ARG A 161 -3.57 -8.51 3.92
CA ARG A 161 -3.90 -8.52 5.36
C ARG A 161 -3.07 -7.53 6.16
N SER A 162 -1.78 -7.35 5.85
CA SER A 162 -0.96 -6.33 6.53
C SER A 162 -1.46 -4.91 6.27
N TRP A 163 -2.14 -4.71 5.14
CA TRP A 163 -2.83 -3.46 4.80
C TRP A 163 -4.25 -3.35 5.33
N ARG A 164 -4.69 -4.33 6.14
CA ARG A 164 -6.04 -4.40 6.73
C ARG A 164 -7.16 -4.40 5.69
N LEU A 165 -6.89 -4.92 4.50
CA LEU A 165 -7.94 -5.12 3.50
C LEU A 165 -8.73 -6.39 3.82
N SER A 166 -10.03 -6.35 3.55
CA SER A 166 -10.89 -7.52 3.62
C SER A 166 -10.40 -8.56 2.63
N THR A 167 -10.10 -9.78 3.10
CA THR A 167 -9.72 -10.91 2.24
C THR A 167 -10.58 -12.15 2.53
N SER A 168 -10.91 -12.89 1.48
CA SER A 168 -11.58 -14.20 1.56
C SER A 168 -10.91 -15.17 0.60
N VAL A 169 -11.02 -16.47 0.87
CA VAL A 169 -10.40 -17.52 0.05
C VAL A 169 -11.38 -18.67 -0.21
N ASN A 170 -11.38 -19.18 -1.43
CA ASN A 170 -12.03 -20.41 -1.83
C ASN A 170 -10.99 -21.31 -2.51
N TYR A 171 -10.85 -22.55 -2.04
CA TYR A 171 -9.99 -23.55 -2.66
C TYR A 171 -10.83 -24.41 -3.60
N VAL A 172 -10.41 -24.48 -4.87
CA VAL A 172 -11.13 -25.22 -5.91
C VAL A 172 -10.40 -26.52 -6.18
N LEU A 173 -11.13 -27.63 -6.16
CA LEU A 173 -10.62 -28.95 -6.54
C LEU A 173 -10.43 -29.01 -8.07
N PRO A 174 -9.44 -29.77 -8.56
CA PRO A 174 -9.31 -29.98 -10.00
C PRO A 174 -10.55 -30.74 -10.48
N THR A 175 -11.33 -30.13 -11.37
CA THR A 175 -12.37 -30.85 -12.10
C THR A 175 -11.66 -31.90 -12.95
N ALA A 176 -11.92 -33.18 -12.69
CA ALA A 176 -11.36 -34.25 -13.51
C ALA A 176 -11.73 -33.96 -14.98
N PRO A 177 -10.79 -34.05 -15.93
CA PRO A 177 -11.14 -33.92 -17.33
C PRO A 177 -12.15 -35.02 -17.66
N GLU A 178 -13.32 -34.64 -18.17
CA GLU A 178 -14.29 -35.63 -18.64
C GLU A 178 -13.60 -36.56 -19.63
N PRO A 179 -13.67 -37.89 -19.43
CA PRO A 179 -13.09 -38.80 -20.40
C PRO A 179 -13.74 -38.53 -21.74
N LYS A 180 -12.94 -38.22 -22.77
CA LYS A 180 -13.42 -38.19 -24.15
C LYS A 180 -14.00 -39.57 -24.44
N VAL A 181 -15.33 -39.69 -24.40
CA VAL A 181 -16.04 -40.89 -24.80
C VAL A 181 -15.70 -41.10 -26.27
N ARG A 182 -14.76 -42.00 -26.55
CA ARG A 182 -14.55 -42.50 -27.90
C ARG A 182 -15.75 -43.39 -28.18
N LEU A 183 -16.74 -42.87 -28.92
CA LEU A 183 -17.70 -43.74 -29.59
C LEU A 183 -16.88 -44.69 -30.46
N ILE A 184 -16.88 -45.97 -30.11
CA ILE A 184 -16.35 -47.02 -30.94
C ILE A 184 -17.35 -47.13 -32.08
N GLU A 185 -16.99 -46.61 -33.26
CA GLU A 185 -17.76 -46.82 -34.48
C GLU A 185 -17.62 -48.30 -34.83
N GLU A 186 -18.71 -49.05 -34.63
CA GLU A 186 -18.79 -50.47 -34.95
C GLU A 186 -18.78 -50.62 -36.48
N PRO A 187 -17.84 -51.37 -37.08
CA PRO A 187 -17.82 -51.56 -38.52
C PRO A 187 -19.05 -52.37 -38.95
N SER A 188 -19.88 -51.75 -39.80
CA SER A 188 -21.08 -52.35 -40.39
C SER A 188 -20.68 -53.53 -41.32
N PRO A 189 -21.43 -54.65 -41.31
CA PRO A 189 -21.10 -55.90 -42.01
C PRO A 189 -21.20 -55.83 -43.54
#